data_AF-A0A200PZ53-F1
#
_entry.id   AF-A0A200PZ53-F1
#
_cell.length_a   1.000
_cell.length_b   1.000
_cell.length_c   1.000
_cell.angle_alpha   90.00
_cell.angle_beta   90.00
_cell.angle_gamma   90.00
#
_symmetry.space_group_name_H-M   'P 1'
#
loop_
_entity.id
_entity.type
_entity.pdbx_description
1 polymer ?
#
loop_
_entity_poly.entity_id
_entity_poly.type
_entity_poly.pdbx_seq_one_letter_code
_entity_poly.pdbx_strand_id
1 'polypeptide(L)'
;MGHLAADCEGKVKRKYGEFDEKGEVSAVPKKPYQFLNIWTLREYLELEMRMANHPFEIDFECIVDDFIFLCFFVGNNFLPRMPTLEIRECKDH
;
A
#
# COMPACT_ATOMS: atom_id res chain seq x y z
N MET A 1 -10.89 -3.50 -3.29
CA MET A 1 -11.43 -4.63 -2.50
C MET A 1 -10.24 -5.36 -1.89
N GLY A 2 -10.09 -5.28 -0.57
CA GLY A 2 -9.06 -6.00 0.19
C GLY A 2 -9.74 -7.03 1.08
N HIS A 3 -9.10 -8.18 1.26
CA HIS A 3 -9.54 -9.17 2.25
C HIS A 3 -9.25 -8.61 3.64
N LEU A 4 -10.27 -8.47 4.49
CA LEU A 4 -10.09 -8.15 5.90
C LEU A 4 -9.60 -9.41 6.62
N ALA A 5 -8.67 -9.26 7.57
CA ALA A 5 -8.22 -10.38 8.41
C ALA A 5 -9.37 -11.01 9.23
N ALA A 6 -10.48 -10.29 9.40
CA ALA A 6 -11.71 -10.78 10.00
C ALA A 6 -12.41 -11.87 9.15
N ASP A 7 -12.14 -11.94 7.85
CA ASP A 7 -12.72 -12.93 6.92
C ASP A 7 -11.84 -14.19 6.78
N CYS A 8 -10.78 -14.32 7.58
CA CYS A 8 -10.02 -15.56 7.66
C CYS A 8 -10.85 -16.62 8.40
N GLU A 9 -11.70 -17.33 7.65
CA GLU A 9 -12.22 -18.62 8.07
C GLU A 9 -11.02 -19.56 8.25
N GLY A 10 -10.54 -19.72 9.48
CA GLY A 10 -9.44 -20.59 9.86
C GLY A 10 -9.77 -22.07 9.64
N LYS A 11 -10.04 -22.45 8.39
CA LYS A 11 -10.27 -23.84 7.99
C LYS A 11 -8.94 -24.56 8.15
N VAL A 12 -8.90 -25.40 9.19
CA VAL A 12 -7.84 -26.37 9.41
C VAL A 12 -7.57 -27.08 8.09
N LYS A 13 -6.34 -26.93 7.57
CA LYS A 13 -5.87 -27.74 6.45
C LYS A 13 -6.09 -29.19 6.82
N ARG A 14 -6.98 -29.88 6.09
CA ARG A 14 -7.15 -31.32 6.22
C ARG A 14 -5.83 -31.96 5.83
N LYS A 15 -5.11 -32.50 6.82
CA LYS A 15 -3.94 -33.34 6.58
C LYS A 15 -4.40 -34.54 5.74
N TYR A 16 -3.81 -34.72 4.57
CA TYR A 16 -3.95 -35.97 3.81
C TYR A 16 -2.68 -36.78 4.07
N GLY A 17 -2.81 -37.85 4.87
CA GLY A 17 -1.72 -38.78 5.17
C GLY A 17 -0.92 -38.51 6.44
N GLU A 18 -0.14 -39.52 6.84
CA GLU A 18 0.65 -39.56 8.07
C GLU A 18 1.92 -38.67 8.00
N PHE A 19 2.31 -38.24 6.79
CA PHE A 19 3.51 -37.43 6.53
C PHE A 19 3.27 -36.14 5.70
N ASP A 20 2.04 -35.60 5.67
CA ASP A 20 1.71 -34.38 4.91
C ASP A 20 2.21 -34.46 3.44
N GLU A 21 2.05 -35.64 2.85
CA GLU A 21 2.45 -35.88 1.47
C GLU A 21 1.62 -34.95 0.58
N LYS A 22 2.29 -33.95 -0.02
CA LYS A 22 1.73 -33.16 -1.11
C LYS A 22 1.55 -34.07 -2.32
N GLY A 23 0.52 -34.93 -2.31
CA GLY A 23 -0.06 -35.46 -3.54
C GLY A 23 -0.38 -34.25 -4.43
N GLU A 24 -0.11 -34.35 -5.74
CA GLU A 24 -0.22 -33.26 -6.72
C GLU A 24 -1.50 -32.41 -6.52
N VAL A 25 -1.41 -31.40 -5.66
CA VAL A 25 -2.48 -30.46 -5.42
C VAL A 25 -2.39 -29.50 -6.58
N SER A 26 -3.27 -29.72 -7.55
CA SER A 26 -3.75 -28.76 -8.55
C SER A 26 -3.03 -27.41 -8.43
N ALA A 27 -2.07 -27.19 -9.33
CA ALA A 27 -1.21 -26.02 -9.36
C ALA A 27 -2.05 -24.76 -9.09
N VAL A 28 -2.00 -24.24 -7.85
CA VAL A 28 -2.69 -23.01 -7.49
C VAL A 28 -2.16 -21.96 -8.47
N PRO A 29 -3.02 -21.32 -9.29
CA PRO A 29 -2.54 -20.35 -10.26
C PRO A 29 -1.79 -19.27 -9.50
N LYS A 30 -0.49 -19.15 -9.77
CA LYS A 30 0.36 -18.14 -9.15
C LYS A 30 -0.23 -16.78 -9.52
N LYS A 31 -0.63 -16.00 -8.51
CA LYS A 31 -1.07 -14.63 -8.74
C LYS A 31 0.05 -13.85 -9.43
N PRO A 32 -0.27 -13.00 -10.42
CA PRO A 32 0.74 -12.20 -11.09
C PRO A 32 1.39 -11.23 -10.10
N TYR A 33 2.71 -11.09 -10.19
CA TYR A 33 3.45 -10.07 -9.46
C TYR A 33 3.21 -8.71 -10.12
N GLN A 34 3.18 -7.66 -9.31
CA GLN A 34 3.13 -6.27 -9.77
C GLN A 34 4.41 -5.57 -9.33
N PHE A 35 5.00 -4.82 -10.25
CA PHE A 35 6.16 -3.99 -9.97
C PHE A 35 5.68 -2.55 -9.78
N LEU A 36 6.15 -1.92 -8.70
CA LEU A 36 6.03 -0.49 -8.49
C LEU A 36 7.40 0.14 -8.74
N ASN A 37 7.51 0.91 -9.82
CA ASN A 37 8.73 1.67 -10.09
C ASN A 37 8.69 2.97 -9.28
N ILE A 38 9.56 3.06 -8.26
CA ILE A 38 9.69 4.27 -7.45
C ILE A 38 10.17 5.44 -8.30
N TRP A 39 10.96 5.20 -9.34
CA TRP A 39 11.47 6.31 -10.14
C TRP A 39 10.35 7.04 -10.89
N THR A 40 9.48 6.26 -11.54
CA THR A 40 8.25 6.79 -12.17
C THR A 40 7.35 7.50 -11.15
N LEU A 41 7.20 6.96 -9.94
CA LEU A 41 6.41 7.62 -8.88
C LEU A 41 6.96 9.00 -8.53
N ARG A 42 8.29 9.18 -8.48
CA ARG A 42 8.91 10.47 -8.19
C ARG A 42 8.63 11.49 -9.28
N GLU A 43 8.71 11.10 -10.55
CA GLU A 43 8.36 11.98 -11.68
C GLU A 43 6.90 12.47 -11.56
N TYR A 44 5.97 11.58 -11.21
CA TYR A 44 4.59 11.97 -10.95
C TYR A 44 4.44 12.90 -9.75
N LEU A 45 5.18 12.64 -8.67
CA LEU A 45 5.17 13.51 -7.49
C LEU A 45 5.68 14.91 -7.82
N GLU A 46 6.73 15.03 -8.63
CA GLU A 46 7.29 16.31 -9.07
C GLU A 46 6.26 17.11 -9.88
N LEU A 47 5.50 16.45 -10.75
CA LEU A 47 4.45 17.09 -11.54
C LEU A 47 3.27 17.56 -10.66
N GLU A 48 2.80 16.71 -9.74
CA GLU A 48 1.68 17.03 -8.83
C GLU A 48 2.02 18.15 -7.84
N MET A 49 3.24 18.14 -7.31
CA MET A 49 3.69 19.09 -6.29
C MET A 49 4.30 20.38 -6.87
N ARG A 50 4.26 20.53 -8.21
CA ARG A 50 4.78 21.71 -8.88
C ARG A 50 3.91 22.93 -8.61
N MET A 51 4.30 23.72 -7.62
CA MET A 51 3.64 25.00 -7.30
C MET A 51 4.25 26.15 -8.11
N ALA A 52 3.41 27.00 -8.70
CA ALA A 52 3.86 28.23 -9.35
C ALA A 52 4.10 29.35 -8.32
N ASN A 53 5.05 30.25 -8.61
CA ASN A 53 5.31 31.49 -7.87
C ASN A 53 5.72 31.30 -6.40
N HIS A 54 6.77 30.53 -6.22
CA HIS A 54 7.40 30.35 -4.94
C HIS A 54 8.50 31.43 -4.70
N PRO A 55 8.61 32.00 -3.48
CA PRO A 55 9.58 33.05 -3.18
C PRO A 55 11.04 32.58 -3.03
N PHE A 56 11.32 31.28 -3.04
CA PHE A 56 12.68 30.72 -2.92
C PHE A 56 12.98 29.71 -4.04
N GLU A 57 13.94 28.80 -3.88
CA GLU A 57 14.08 27.61 -4.74
C GLU A 57 13.54 26.40 -3.95
N ILE A 58 12.67 25.59 -4.56
CA ILE A 58 12.17 24.36 -3.94
C ILE A 58 13.10 23.20 -4.31
N ASP A 59 13.64 22.52 -3.30
CA ASP A 59 14.30 21.24 -3.47
C ASP A 59 13.26 20.11 -3.52
N PHE A 60 13.32 19.29 -4.56
CA PHE A 60 12.40 18.17 -4.74
C PHE A 60 12.57 17.10 -3.65
N GLU A 61 13.77 16.91 -3.10
CA GLU A 61 13.99 15.95 -2.02
C GLU A 61 13.20 16.33 -0.76
N CYS A 62 13.09 17.63 -0.46
CA CYS A 62 12.26 18.11 0.65
C CYS A 62 10.77 17.83 0.43
N ILE A 63 10.26 17.97 -0.81
CA ILE A 63 8.87 17.63 -1.14
C ILE A 63 8.61 16.14 -0.89
N VAL A 64 9.55 15.27 -1.26
CA VAL A 64 9.43 13.83 -1.05
C VAL A 64 9.38 13.50 0.44
N ASP A 65 10.24 14.10 1.25
CA ASP A 65 10.26 13.92 2.70
C ASP A 65 8.95 14.38 3.34
N ASP A 66 8.43 15.55 2.93
CA ASP A 66 7.15 16.07 3.40
C ASP A 66 5.98 15.17 2.98
N PHE A 67 6.00 14.64 1.76
CA PHE A 67 4.99 13.68 1.29
C PHE A 67 4.99 12.39 2.12
N ILE A 68 6.16 11.85 2.46
CA ILE A 68 6.31 10.68 3.33
C ILE A 68 5.79 11.01 4.73
N PHE A 69 6.10 12.20 5.24
CA PHE A 69 5.62 12.66 6.54
C PHE A 69 4.09 12.79 6.58
N LEU A 70 3.47 13.36 5.54
CA LEU A 70 2.02 13.42 5.40
C LEU A 70 1.39 12.02 5.38
N CYS A 71 2.02 11.07 4.69
CA CYS A 71 1.57 9.68 4.65
C CYS A 71 1.58 9.02 6.05
N PHE A 72 2.45 9.44 6.98
CA PHE A 72 2.41 8.93 8.35
C PHE A 72 1.13 9.32 9.10
N PHE A 73 0.54 10.48 8.83
CA PHE A 73 -0.71 10.90 9.50
C PHE A 73 -1.95 10.19 8.98
N VAL A 74 -1.96 9.88 7.68
CA VAL A 74 -3.02 9.13 7.01
C VAL A 74 -3.14 7.71 7.60
N GLY A 75 -2.01 7.13 7.99
CA GLY A 75 -1.99 5.88 8.74
C GLY A 75 -0.65 5.18 8.65
N ASN A 76 -0.08 4.87 9.80
CA ASN A 76 1.10 4.03 9.91
C ASN A 76 0.92 3.01 11.06
N ASN A 77 1.82 2.03 11.15
CA ASN A 77 1.71 0.95 12.15
C ASN A 77 2.11 1.38 13.59
N PHE A 78 2.65 2.59 13.76
CA PHE A 78 3.18 3.09 15.03
C PHE A 78 2.28 4.12 15.70
N LEU A 79 1.53 4.91 14.93
CA LEU A 79 0.66 5.98 15.43
C LEU A 79 -0.82 5.60 15.31
N PRO A 80 -1.67 5.95 16.30
CA PRO A 80 -3.12 5.89 16.13
C PRO A 80 -3.55 6.68 14.90
N ARG A 81 -4.31 6.07 14.00
CA ARG A 81 -4.80 6.71 12.77
C ARG A 81 -5.61 7.96 13.13
N MET A 82 -5.37 9.09 12.45
CA MET A 82 -6.16 10.30 12.68
C MET A 82 -7.57 10.08 12.10
N PRO A 83 -8.66 10.22 12.89
CA PRO A 83 -10.02 9.85 12.45
C PRO A 83 -10.55 10.64 11.26
N THR A 84 -10.02 11.85 11.02
CA THR A 84 -10.47 12.79 9.99
C THR A 84 -9.65 12.73 8.70
N LEU A 85 -8.73 11.77 8.56
CA LEU A 85 -7.79 11.69 7.44
C LEU A 85 -7.74 10.25 6.93
N GLU A 86 -8.82 9.81 6.29
CA GLU A 86 -8.88 8.51 5.63
C GLU A 86 -8.73 8.66 4.11
N ILE A 87 -7.86 7.84 3.49
CA ILE A 87 -7.65 7.77 2.02
C ILE A 87 -8.98 7.54 1.26
N ARG A 88 -10.01 7.02 1.95
CA ARG A 88 -11.30 6.68 1.38
C ARG A 88 -12.27 7.85 1.23
N GLU A 89 -12.06 8.99 1.89
CA GLU A 89 -13.01 10.11 1.85
C GLU A 89 -12.98 10.90 0.53
N CYS A 90 -11.92 10.79 -0.28
CA CYS A 90 -11.86 11.44 -1.61
C CYS A 90 -12.73 10.78 -2.71
N LYS A 91 -13.77 10.01 -2.36
CA LYS A 91 -14.71 9.40 -3.33
C LYS A 91 -16.10 10.03 -3.36
N ASP A 92 -16.41 10.94 -2.46
CA ASP A 92 -17.71 11.60 -2.44
C ASP A 92 -17.59 13.04 -2.96
N HIS A 93 -17.47 13.17 -4.30
CA HIS A 93 -17.90 14.36 -5.01
C HIS A 93 -18.28 14.09 -6.46
#